data_AF-A0A0H1BAJ0-F1
#
_entry.id   AF-A0A0H1BAJ0-F1
#
_cell.length_a   1.000
_cell.length_b   1.000
_cell.length_c   1.000
_cell.angle_alpha   90.00
_cell.angle_beta   90.00
_cell.angle_gamma   90.00
#
_symmetry.space_group_name_H-M   'P 1'
#
loop_
_entity.id
_entity.type
_entity.pdbx_description
1 polymer ?
#
loop_
_entity_poly.entity_id
_entity_poly.type
_entity_poly.pdbx_seq_one_letter_code
_entity_poly.pdbx_strand_id
1 'polypeptide(L)'
;MAHHDCQMYWLRTGDTWTKIDYTKNAKDWMKPLVKGEETGLVEIPGSWYIDDLPPMMFIKNSANSHGWVNPRDIEDIWKDHFDYFYREYDEFIFPMTIHPDVSGRPHVLLMHERIIEHINKHEGVEWVTFEQMADDFKSKNPVPAGAKMPAPRGEILKNPPLNP
;
A
#
# COMPACT_ATOMS: atom_id res chain seq x y z
N MET A 1 1.37 -8.39 -12.96
CA MET A 1 1.14 -7.73 -11.66
C MET A 1 2.41 -7.01 -11.25
N ALA A 2 2.32 -5.72 -10.92
CA ALA A 2 3.47 -4.92 -10.51
C ALA A 2 3.73 -4.98 -8.99
N HIS A 3 2.70 -5.30 -8.20
CA HIS A 3 2.69 -5.21 -6.74
C HIS A 3 1.93 -6.41 -6.12
N HIS A 4 2.22 -6.68 -4.85
CA HIS A 4 1.49 -7.62 -4.00
C HIS A 4 0.49 -6.86 -3.11
N ASP A 5 -0.63 -7.49 -2.73
CA ASP A 5 -1.69 -6.82 -1.95
C ASP A 5 -1.49 -6.94 -0.44
N CYS A 6 -1.02 -8.11 0.04
CA CYS A 6 -0.87 -8.43 1.47
C CYS A 6 0.50 -9.01 1.83
N GLN A 7 1.49 -8.88 0.93
CA GLN A 7 2.86 -9.36 1.12
C GLN A 7 3.84 -8.22 0.91
N MET A 8 4.86 -8.13 1.76
CA MET A 8 5.99 -7.21 1.57
C MET A 8 6.92 -7.75 0.49
N TYR A 9 7.64 -6.85 -0.18
CA TYR A 9 8.59 -7.22 -1.23
C TYR A 9 9.69 -6.17 -1.42
N TRP A 10 10.76 -6.56 -2.08
CA TRP A 10 11.81 -5.64 -2.53
C TRP A 10 11.32 -4.80 -3.71
N LEU A 11 11.29 -3.48 -3.54
CA LEU A 11 10.79 -2.56 -4.58
C LEU A 11 11.73 -2.56 -5.79
N ARG A 12 11.15 -2.48 -7.01
CA ARG A 12 11.93 -2.25 -8.24
C ARG A 12 12.00 -0.78 -8.59
N THR A 13 13.11 -0.39 -9.21
CA THR A 13 13.28 0.93 -9.86
C THR A 13 13.61 0.75 -11.34
N GLY A 14 13.23 1.72 -12.16
CA GLY A 14 13.56 1.71 -13.59
C GLY A 14 12.63 0.85 -14.44
N ASP A 15 11.45 0.48 -13.93
CA ASP A 15 10.39 -0.09 -14.77
C ASP A 15 10.04 0.90 -15.89
N THR A 16 9.94 0.44 -17.14
CA THR A 16 9.58 1.26 -18.31
C THR A 16 8.43 0.65 -19.10
N TRP A 17 7.61 1.49 -19.73
CA TRP A 17 6.51 1.05 -20.58
C TRP A 17 6.34 1.98 -21.77
N THR A 18 5.79 1.43 -22.86
CA THR A 18 5.47 2.24 -24.04
C THR A 18 4.03 2.72 -23.94
N LYS A 19 3.85 4.05 -23.87
CA LYS A 19 2.51 4.66 -23.88
C LYS A 19 1.85 4.48 -25.25
N ILE A 20 0.53 4.38 -25.27
CA ILE A 20 -0.26 4.39 -26.50
C ILE A 20 -0.05 5.72 -27.21
N ASP A 21 0.25 5.65 -28.51
CA ASP A 21 0.42 6.81 -29.39
C ASP A 21 -0.42 6.58 -30.65
N TYR A 22 -1.57 7.26 -30.72
CA TYR A 22 -2.53 7.11 -31.82
C TYR A 22 -2.04 7.68 -33.16
N THR A 23 -0.92 8.38 -33.19
CA THR A 23 -0.29 8.86 -34.44
C THR A 23 0.57 7.79 -35.11
N LYS A 24 0.80 6.66 -34.44
CA LYS A 24 1.68 5.57 -34.87
C LYS A 24 0.90 4.27 -35.09
N ASN A 25 1.57 3.28 -35.68
CA ASN A 25 0.96 1.96 -35.85
C ASN A 25 0.88 1.25 -34.49
N ALA A 26 -0.13 0.39 -34.31
CA ALA A 26 -0.31 -0.34 -33.06
C ALA A 26 0.95 -1.10 -32.60
N LYS A 27 1.70 -1.68 -33.55
CA LYS A 27 2.97 -2.39 -33.27
C LYS A 27 4.02 -1.54 -32.56
N ASP A 28 3.93 -0.21 -32.66
CA ASP A 28 4.91 0.70 -32.08
C ASP A 28 4.74 0.80 -30.56
N TRP A 29 3.53 0.57 -30.03
CA TRP A 29 3.18 0.65 -28.60
C TRP A 29 2.61 -0.63 -27.98
N MET A 30 2.21 -1.64 -28.76
CA MET A 30 1.84 -2.97 -28.26
C MET A 30 3.08 -3.76 -27.79
N LYS A 31 3.69 -3.29 -26.71
CA LYS A 31 4.89 -3.86 -26.09
C LYS A 31 4.63 -4.10 -24.60
N PRO A 32 5.17 -5.17 -24.00
CA PRO A 32 5.04 -5.38 -22.57
C PRO A 32 5.79 -4.29 -21.79
N LEU A 33 5.41 -4.12 -20.53
CA LEU A 33 6.25 -3.43 -19.55
C LEU A 33 7.59 -4.15 -19.42
N VAL A 34 8.68 -3.38 -19.37
CA VAL A 34 10.02 -3.88 -19.10
C VAL A 34 10.32 -3.61 -17.63
N LYS A 35 10.51 -4.68 -16.86
CA LYS A 35 10.88 -4.60 -15.45
C LYS A 35 12.30 -4.05 -15.31
N GLY A 36 12.50 -3.15 -14.36
CA GLY A 36 13.80 -2.67 -13.95
C GLY A 36 14.45 -3.57 -12.91
N GLU A 37 15.32 -2.99 -12.09
CA GLU A 37 16.15 -3.70 -11.12
C GLU A 37 15.54 -3.65 -9.72
N GLU A 38 15.68 -4.73 -8.95
CA GLU A 38 15.32 -4.74 -7.54
C GLU A 38 16.24 -3.85 -6.71
N THR A 39 15.70 -3.30 -5.64
CA THR A 39 16.39 -2.42 -4.70
C THR A 39 16.41 -3.02 -3.31
N GLY A 40 17.23 -2.48 -2.42
CA GLY A 40 17.20 -2.80 -0.98
C GLY A 40 16.10 -2.09 -0.21
N LEU A 41 15.11 -1.50 -0.90
CA LEU A 41 13.95 -0.85 -0.27
C LEU A 41 12.81 -1.86 -0.14
N VAL A 42 12.30 -2.02 1.08
CA VAL A 42 11.11 -2.84 1.35
C VAL A 42 9.88 -2.00 1.08
N GLU A 43 8.95 -2.56 0.33
CA GLU A 43 7.62 -1.99 0.12
C GLU A 43 6.61 -2.70 1.02
N ILE A 44 5.89 -1.91 1.82
CA ILE A 44 4.67 -2.32 2.52
C ILE A 44 3.52 -1.77 1.69
N PRO A 45 2.77 -2.61 0.95
CA PRO A 45 1.85 -2.14 -0.07
C PRO A 45 0.70 -1.34 0.53
N GLY A 46 0.51 -0.12 0.03
CA GLY A 46 -0.73 0.62 0.20
C GLY A 46 -1.84 0.06 -0.71
N SER A 47 -3.09 0.17 -0.26
CA SER A 47 -4.25 -0.28 -1.04
C SER A 47 -5.38 0.75 -0.98
N TRP A 48 -5.92 1.14 -2.14
CA TRP A 48 -7.10 2.00 -2.21
C TRP A 48 -8.36 1.35 -1.60
N TYR A 49 -8.39 0.03 -1.50
CA TYR A 49 -9.48 -0.68 -0.84
C TYR A 49 -9.41 -0.59 0.69
N ILE A 50 -8.21 -0.33 1.24
CA ILE A 50 -7.94 -0.18 2.67
C ILE A 50 -7.43 1.24 2.98
N ASP A 51 -8.15 2.23 2.44
CA ASP A 51 -7.92 3.67 2.64
C ASP A 51 -9.25 4.36 2.98
N ASP A 52 -9.30 5.07 4.11
CA ASP A 52 -10.52 5.73 4.59
C ASP A 52 -10.87 7.00 3.79
N LEU A 53 -9.89 7.68 3.18
CA LEU A 53 -10.07 9.05 2.70
C LEU A 53 -10.92 9.13 1.43
N PRO A 54 -10.58 8.44 0.33
CA PRO A 54 -11.33 8.56 -0.92
C PRO A 54 -12.85 8.29 -0.77
N PRO A 55 -13.32 7.23 -0.08
CA PRO A 55 -14.75 6.95 0.01
C PRO A 55 -15.50 7.90 0.96
N MET A 56 -14.85 8.38 2.03
CA MET A 56 -15.52 9.02 3.17
C MET A 56 -15.14 10.50 3.40
N MET A 57 -14.24 11.07 2.59
CA MET A 57 -13.98 12.52 2.57
C MET A 57 -14.57 13.21 1.34
N PHE A 58 -15.46 14.18 1.56
CA PHE A 58 -15.95 15.05 0.49
C PHE A 58 -14.96 16.19 0.20
N ILE A 59 -14.46 16.27 -1.04
CA ILE A 59 -13.50 17.26 -1.53
C ILE A 59 -14.11 18.01 -2.72
N LYS A 60 -14.64 19.21 -2.46
CA LYS A 60 -15.39 20.03 -3.45
C LYS A 60 -14.70 20.25 -4.80
N ASN A 61 -13.38 20.39 -4.79
CA ASN A 61 -12.59 20.71 -5.98
C ASN A 61 -12.05 19.46 -6.72
N SER A 62 -12.46 18.26 -6.30
CA SER A 62 -12.10 17.01 -6.98
C SER A 62 -13.31 16.46 -7.72
N ALA A 63 -13.21 16.33 -9.04
CA ALA A 63 -14.27 15.77 -9.88
C ALA A 63 -14.58 14.31 -9.55
N ASN A 64 -13.60 13.57 -9.02
CA ASN A 64 -13.75 12.18 -8.58
C ASN A 64 -14.01 12.06 -7.07
N SER A 65 -14.43 13.15 -6.40
CA SER A 65 -14.73 13.10 -4.98
C SER A 65 -15.92 12.19 -4.68
N HIS A 66 -15.75 11.30 -3.71
CA HIS A 66 -16.87 10.71 -2.96
C HIS A 66 -17.09 11.52 -1.68
N GLY A 67 -17.18 10.86 -0.53
CA GLY A 67 -17.41 11.48 0.78
C GLY A 67 -18.67 11.04 1.49
N TRP A 68 -19.53 10.26 0.83
CA TRP A 68 -20.83 9.83 1.33
C TRP A 68 -21.03 8.31 1.31
N VAL A 69 -19.96 7.54 1.06
CA VAL A 69 -20.05 6.09 1.17
C VAL A 69 -20.29 5.72 2.64
N ASN A 70 -21.22 4.81 2.87
CA ASN A 70 -21.60 4.40 4.22
C ASN A 70 -20.42 3.65 4.88
N PRO A 71 -19.98 4.06 6.08
CA PRO A 71 -18.87 3.41 6.78
C PRO A 71 -19.08 1.91 7.04
N ARG A 72 -20.34 1.45 7.15
CA ARG A 72 -20.62 0.02 7.31
C ARG A 72 -20.29 -0.80 6.06
N ASP A 73 -20.48 -0.22 4.87
CA ASP A 73 -20.14 -0.90 3.63
C ASP A 73 -18.61 -0.99 3.46
N ILE A 74 -17.89 0.06 3.89
CA ILE A 74 -16.42 0.06 3.92
C ILE A 74 -15.88 -0.94 4.96
N GLU A 75 -16.50 -0.98 6.14
CA GLU A 75 -16.19 -1.94 7.19
C GLU A 75 -16.28 -3.39 6.69
N ASP A 76 -17.36 -3.73 5.97
CA ASP A 76 -17.55 -5.06 5.42
C ASP A 76 -16.46 -5.39 4.40
N ILE A 77 -16.09 -4.45 3.51
CA ILE A 77 -14.98 -4.64 2.56
C ILE A 77 -13.66 -4.90 3.28
N TRP A 78 -13.37 -4.18 4.37
CA TRP A 78 -12.12 -4.34 5.11
C TRP A 78 -12.07 -5.69 5.84
N LYS A 79 -13.18 -6.09 6.46
CA LYS A 79 -13.29 -7.42 7.09
C LYS A 79 -13.19 -8.54 6.06
N ASP A 80 -13.82 -8.40 4.90
CA ASP A 80 -13.76 -9.40 3.84
C ASP A 80 -12.33 -9.57 3.30
N HIS A 81 -11.55 -8.48 3.17
CA HIS A 81 -10.13 -8.60 2.81
C HIS A 81 -9.33 -9.31 3.91
N PHE A 82 -9.53 -8.93 5.17
CA PHE A 82 -8.86 -9.58 6.30
C PHE A 82 -9.20 -11.07 6.37
N ASP A 83 -10.48 -11.44 6.31
CA ASP A 83 -10.97 -12.82 6.40
C ASP A 83 -10.46 -13.67 5.23
N TYR A 84 -10.42 -13.09 4.02
CA TYR A 84 -9.83 -13.75 2.87
C TYR A 84 -8.33 -13.98 3.08
N PHE A 85 -7.57 -12.96 3.48
CA PHE A 85 -6.13 -13.12 3.69
C PHE A 85 -5.82 -14.10 4.83
N TYR A 86 -6.56 -14.04 5.93
CA TYR A 86 -6.43 -14.95 7.06
C TYR A 86 -6.75 -16.40 6.69
N ARG A 87 -7.69 -16.63 5.78
CA ARG A 87 -8.03 -17.98 5.30
C ARG A 87 -6.99 -18.55 4.32
N GLU A 88 -6.44 -17.71 3.45
CA GLU A 88 -5.65 -18.15 2.29
C GLU A 88 -4.12 -18.09 2.51
N TYR A 89 -3.64 -17.35 3.52
CA TYR A 89 -2.22 -17.15 3.77
C TYR A 89 -1.85 -17.52 5.21
N ASP A 90 -0.78 -18.30 5.36
CA ASP A 90 -0.21 -18.62 6.68
C ASP A 90 0.45 -17.38 7.35
N GLU A 91 0.98 -16.45 6.54
CA GLU A 91 1.59 -15.19 6.97
C GLU A 91 1.17 -14.10 5.98
N PHE A 92 0.65 -12.97 6.47
CA PHE A 92 0.30 -11.80 5.67
C PHE A 92 0.38 -10.52 6.50
N ILE A 93 0.45 -9.38 5.81
CA ILE A 93 0.28 -8.06 6.42
C ILE A 93 -1.05 -7.43 6.01
N PHE A 94 -1.61 -6.64 6.92
CA PHE A 94 -2.86 -5.90 6.69
C PHE A 94 -2.71 -4.41 7.05
N PRO A 95 -1.92 -3.65 6.27
CA PRO A 95 -1.72 -2.22 6.53
C PRO A 95 -2.99 -1.43 6.22
N MET A 96 -3.59 -0.82 7.24
CA MET A 96 -4.75 0.08 7.08
C MET A 96 -4.29 1.54 7.03
N THR A 97 -4.64 2.25 5.95
CA THR A 97 -4.35 3.67 5.81
C THR A 97 -5.54 4.48 6.31
N ILE A 98 -5.31 5.29 7.34
CA ILE A 98 -6.35 6.11 7.96
C ILE A 98 -5.88 7.55 8.13
N HIS A 99 -6.83 8.49 8.09
CA HIS A 99 -6.56 9.91 8.25
C HIS A 99 -7.38 10.47 9.41
N PRO A 100 -6.80 11.30 10.30
CA PRO A 100 -7.56 11.91 11.40
C PRO A 100 -8.74 12.76 10.87
N ASP A 101 -8.64 13.30 9.67
CA ASP A 101 -9.67 14.05 8.96
C ASP A 101 -10.98 13.26 8.72
N VAL A 102 -10.86 11.92 8.60
CA VAL A 102 -11.96 10.98 8.34
C VAL A 102 -12.17 10.05 9.52
N SER A 103 -11.15 9.26 9.88
CA SER A 103 -11.21 8.30 10.98
C SER A 103 -11.36 8.94 12.36
N GLY A 104 -11.16 10.24 12.50
CA GLY A 104 -11.52 10.99 13.72
C GLY A 104 -13.02 11.28 13.86
N ARG A 105 -13.85 11.00 12.84
CA ARG A 105 -15.29 11.27 12.88
C ARG A 105 -16.05 10.16 13.62
N PRO A 106 -17.09 10.47 14.42
CA PRO A 106 -17.73 9.49 15.30
C PRO A 106 -18.21 8.20 14.63
N HIS A 107 -18.80 8.28 13.43
CA HIS A 107 -19.29 7.08 12.73
C HIS A 107 -18.16 6.19 12.19
N VAL A 108 -16.99 6.77 11.89
CA VAL A 108 -15.79 6.01 11.47
C VAL A 108 -15.04 5.47 12.68
N LEU A 109 -15.01 6.19 13.80
CA LEU A 109 -14.50 5.67 15.08
C LEU A 109 -15.23 4.37 15.48
N LEU A 110 -16.56 4.37 15.42
CA LEU A 110 -17.35 3.16 15.69
C LEU A 110 -17.08 2.04 14.68
N MET A 111 -16.77 2.36 13.42
CA MET A 111 -16.33 1.36 12.43
C MET A 111 -15.00 0.74 12.85
N HIS A 112 -14.01 1.54 13.25
CA HIS A 112 -12.72 1.04 13.72
C HIS A 112 -12.84 0.17 14.97
N GLU A 113 -13.67 0.54 15.94
CA GLU A 113 -13.95 -0.30 17.11
C GLU A 113 -14.39 -1.70 16.67
N ARG A 114 -15.35 -1.80 15.75
CA ARG A 114 -15.84 -3.10 15.24
C ARG A 114 -14.81 -3.86 14.41
N ILE A 115 -13.97 -3.17 13.63
CA ILE A 115 -12.90 -3.81 12.85
C ILE A 115 -11.83 -4.37 13.78
N ILE A 116 -11.39 -3.59 14.76
CA ILE A 116 -10.40 -4.02 15.76
C ILE A 116 -10.94 -5.19 16.58
N GLU A 117 -12.19 -5.11 17.04
CA GLU A 117 -12.87 -6.22 17.74
C GLU A 117 -13.00 -7.48 16.88
N HIS A 118 -13.18 -7.34 15.57
CA HIS A 118 -13.23 -8.48 14.63
C HIS A 118 -11.84 -9.11 14.48
N ILE A 119 -10.83 -8.32 14.15
CA ILE A 119 -9.45 -8.77 13.97
C ILE A 119 -8.92 -9.47 15.23
N ASN A 120 -9.19 -8.91 16.42
CA ASN A 120 -8.72 -9.46 17.70
C ASN A 120 -9.33 -10.83 18.08
N LYS A 121 -10.30 -11.35 17.33
CA LYS A 121 -10.85 -12.71 17.53
C LYS A 121 -10.01 -13.80 16.85
N HIS A 122 -9.00 -13.43 16.08
CA HIS A 122 -8.21 -14.34 15.26
C HIS A 122 -6.87 -14.65 15.95
N GLU A 123 -6.49 -15.92 15.96
CA GLU A 123 -5.22 -16.38 16.54
C GLU A 123 -4.05 -15.97 15.64
N GLY A 124 -2.88 -15.70 16.23
CA GLY A 124 -1.66 -15.34 15.48
C GLY A 124 -1.62 -13.90 14.97
N VAL A 125 -2.65 -13.09 15.24
CA VAL A 125 -2.63 -11.65 14.92
C VAL A 125 -1.69 -10.90 15.87
N GLU A 126 -0.83 -10.06 15.29
CA GLU A 126 0.01 -9.11 16.01
C GLU A 126 -0.19 -7.69 15.48
N TRP A 127 -0.47 -6.74 16.37
CA TRP A 127 -0.49 -5.32 16.04
C TRP A 127 0.91 -4.74 16.18
N VAL A 128 1.46 -4.26 15.06
CA VAL A 128 2.86 -3.80 14.96
C VAL A 128 2.95 -2.48 14.20
N THR A 129 4.10 -1.80 14.32
CA THR A 129 4.42 -0.64 13.49
C THR A 129 4.92 -1.08 12.11
N PHE A 130 4.86 -0.18 11.13
CA PHE A 130 5.44 -0.42 9.79
C PHE A 130 6.95 -0.67 9.84
N GLU A 131 7.66 -0.05 10.81
CA GLU A 131 9.08 -0.32 11.04
C GLU A 131 9.32 -1.77 11.44
N GLN A 132 8.53 -2.29 12.39
CA GLN A 132 8.61 -3.69 12.82
C GLN A 132 8.29 -4.66 11.69
N MET A 133 7.27 -4.38 10.87
CA MET A 133 6.97 -5.18 9.67
C MET A 133 8.17 -5.24 8.72
N ALA A 134 8.76 -4.08 8.41
CA ALA A 134 9.89 -4.00 7.49
C ALA A 134 11.14 -4.70 8.05
N ASP A 135 11.40 -4.59 9.35
CA ASP A 135 12.54 -5.24 10.01
C ASP A 135 12.37 -6.75 10.07
N ASP A 136 11.18 -7.25 10.38
CA ASP A 136 10.85 -8.67 10.36
C ASP A 136 11.03 -9.26 8.95
N PHE A 137 10.49 -8.60 7.92
CA PHE A 137 10.68 -9.01 6.52
C PHE A 137 12.16 -9.10 6.15
N LYS A 138 12.97 -8.10 6.48
CA LYS A 138 14.41 -8.07 6.20
C LYS A 138 15.18 -9.16 6.94
N SER A 139 14.72 -9.56 8.13
CA SER A 139 15.35 -10.61 8.92
C SER A 139 15.18 -11.99 8.29
N LYS A 140 14.05 -12.21 7.61
CA LYS A 140 13.67 -13.47 6.96
C LYS A 140 14.05 -13.54 5.49
N ASN A 141 14.16 -12.39 4.82
CA ASN A 141 14.38 -12.29 3.38
C ASN A 141 15.71 -11.57 3.12
N PRO A 142 16.72 -12.23 2.52
CA PRO A 142 17.95 -11.55 2.15
C PRO A 142 17.69 -10.54 1.02
N VAL A 143 18.40 -9.42 1.06
CA VAL A 143 18.39 -8.43 -0.03
C VAL A 143 18.85 -9.11 -1.33
N PRO A 144 18.18 -8.87 -2.48
CA PRO A 144 18.57 -9.48 -3.74
C PRO A 144 20.01 -9.14 -4.12
N ALA A 145 20.71 -10.11 -4.72
CA ALA A 145 22.10 -9.92 -5.12
C ALA A 145 22.22 -8.80 -6.17
N GLY A 146 23.09 -7.83 -5.90
CA GLY A 146 23.29 -6.66 -6.78
C GLY A 146 22.20 -5.59 -6.66
N ALA A 147 21.26 -5.72 -5.71
CA ALA A 147 20.21 -4.73 -5.53
C ALA A 147 20.78 -3.34 -5.21
N LYS A 148 20.17 -2.33 -5.80
CA LYS A 148 20.50 -0.93 -5.51
C LYS A 148 20.04 -0.58 -4.09
N MET A 149 20.97 -0.27 -3.20
CA MET A 149 20.63 0.09 -1.83
C MET A 149 20.11 1.53 -1.71
N PRO A 150 19.15 1.79 -0.80
CA PRO A 150 18.80 3.15 -0.40
C PRO A 150 20.04 3.92 0.08
N ALA A 151 20.00 5.24 -0.05
CA ALA A 151 21.04 6.09 0.51
C ALA A 151 21.13 5.91 2.04
N PRO A 152 22.32 6.10 2.64
CA PRO A 152 22.46 6.05 4.10
C PRO A 152 21.51 7.02 4.81
N ARG A 153 21.10 6.68 6.03
CA ARG A 153 20.26 7.57 6.85
C ARG A 153 20.93 8.94 7.00
N GLY A 154 20.16 10.00 6.77
CA GLY A 154 20.63 11.38 6.87
C GLY A 154 21.41 11.88 5.65
N GLU A 155 21.54 11.09 4.57
CA GLU A 155 22.24 11.54 3.35
C GLU A 155 21.56 12.78 2.74
N ILE A 156 20.23 12.84 2.78
CA ILE A 156 19.46 14.01 2.31
C ILE A 156 19.77 15.30 3.08
N LEU A 157 20.20 15.19 4.35
CA LEU A 157 20.58 16.35 5.15
C LEU A 157 22.00 16.85 4.79
N LYS A 158 22.85 15.97 4.27
CA LYS A 158 24.21 16.30 3.83
C LYS A 158 24.22 16.86 2.42
N ASN A 159 23.40 16.28 1.55
CA ASN A 159 23.30 16.60 0.13
C ASN A 159 21.84 16.92 -0.24
N PRO A 160 21.27 18.04 0.27
CA PRO A 160 19.91 18.42 -0.07
C PRO A 160 19.80 18.67 -1.59
N PRO A 161 18.68 18.27 -2.22
CA PRO A 161 18.48 18.53 -3.64
C PRO A 161 18.57 20.04 -3.92
N LEU A 162 19.23 20.38 -5.02
CA LEU A 162 19.29 21.75 -5.53
C LEU A 162 17.89 22.12 -6.05
N ASN A 163 17.09 22.70 -5.17
CA ASN A 163 15.70 23.20 -5.30
C ASN A 163 14.59 22.24 -4.83
N PRO A 164 13.70 22.70 -3.92
CA PRO A 164 12.44 22.04 -3.59
C PRO A 164 11.38 22.20 -4.69
#